data_AF-A0A4P5VK51-F1
#
_entry.id   AF-A0A4P5VK51-F1
#
_cell.length_a   1.000
_cell.length_b   1.000
_cell.length_c   1.000
_cell.angle_alpha   90.00
_cell.angle_beta   90.00
_cell.angle_gamma   90.00
#
_symmetry.space_group_name_H-M   'P 1'
#
loop_
_entity.id
_entity.type
_entity.pdbx_description
1 polymer ?
#
loop_
_entity_poly.entity_id
_entity_poly.type
_entity_poly.pdbx_seq_one_letter_code
_entity_poly.pdbx_strand_id
1 'polypeptide(L)'
;MLLDPEAFTRGCRMIERHIRIRPDAAWNTEDFKLKFVSFNTDFPEVSTPQFLWACERWIQGATGEFLRFPTWNKLMVPLYRCRDGIPMRAWGFKEDLPRCLQPTRQQLAMLPSRPPSLPPAGAEDPAAYSLVAAGSDGRQLLPAAEVSRGLTAEQWRQHLREQAQLRKQAKRGSRAP
;
A
#
# COMPACT_ATOMS: atom_id res chain seq x y z
N MET A 1 -3.55 -8.57 -17.28
CA MET A 1 -2.13 -8.63 -16.90
C MET A 1 -1.99 -7.92 -15.56
N LEU A 2 -1.44 -8.59 -14.56
CA LEU A 2 -1.23 -8.01 -13.22
C LEU A 2 -0.08 -6.99 -13.26
N LEU A 3 0.02 -6.16 -12.21
CA LEU A 3 1.06 -5.15 -12.11
C LEU A 3 2.47 -5.75 -12.13
N ASP A 4 3.31 -5.28 -13.04
CA ASP A 4 4.71 -5.66 -13.12
C ASP A 4 5.62 -4.75 -12.26
N PRO A 5 6.71 -5.28 -11.65
CA PRO A 5 7.58 -4.50 -10.77
C PRO A 5 8.27 -3.32 -11.45
N GLU A 6 8.55 -3.44 -12.75
CA GLU A 6 9.21 -2.38 -13.52
C GLU A 6 8.27 -1.20 -13.73
N ALA A 7 7.02 -1.45 -14.12
CA ALA A 7 5.97 -0.45 -14.25
C ALA A 7 5.63 0.19 -12.91
N PHE A 8 5.60 -0.59 -11.83
CA PHE A 8 5.46 -0.02 -10.48
C PHE A 8 6.56 1.00 -10.20
N THR A 9 7.81 0.61 -10.45
CA THR A 9 8.97 1.50 -10.27
C THR A 9 8.85 2.75 -11.14
N ARG A 10 8.46 2.60 -12.42
CA ARG A 10 8.25 3.73 -13.33
C ARG A 10 7.17 4.70 -12.80
N GLY A 11 6.01 4.20 -12.39
CA GLY A 11 4.93 5.03 -11.86
C GLY A 11 5.30 5.76 -10.57
N CYS A 12 5.96 5.07 -9.64
CA CYS A 12 6.48 5.72 -8.43
C CYS A 12 7.55 6.77 -8.74
N ARG A 13 8.46 6.52 -9.70
CA ARG A 13 9.46 7.51 -10.14
C ARG A 13 8.81 8.74 -10.78
N MET A 14 7.69 8.59 -11.50
CA MET A 14 6.93 9.74 -12.01
C MET A 14 6.45 10.64 -10.86
N ILE A 15 5.92 10.05 -9.80
CA ILE A 15 5.49 10.77 -8.60
C ILE A 15 6.68 11.45 -7.91
N GLU A 16 7.78 10.72 -7.66
CA GLU A 16 8.98 11.27 -7.01
C GLU A 16 9.54 12.49 -7.75
N ARG A 17 9.57 12.42 -9.09
CA ARG A 17 10.01 13.53 -9.95
C ARG A 17 9.09 14.74 -9.83
N HIS A 18 7.77 14.52 -9.79
CA HIS A 18 6.80 15.59 -9.68
C HIS A 18 6.90 16.34 -8.34
N ILE A 19 7.05 15.61 -7.23
CA ILE A 19 7.19 16.20 -5.89
C ILE A 19 8.61 16.69 -5.59
N ARG A 20 9.55 16.53 -6.52
CA ARG A 20 10.95 16.98 -6.42
C ARG A 20 11.66 16.45 -5.16
N ILE A 21 11.54 15.15 -4.88
CA ILE A 21 12.28 14.54 -3.75
C ILE A 21 13.79 14.76 -3.98
N ARG A 22 14.50 15.18 -2.91
CA ARG A 22 15.96 15.29 -2.93
C ARG A 22 16.60 13.91 -3.17
N PRO A 23 17.72 13.81 -3.91
CA PRO A 23 18.33 12.52 -4.24
C PRO A 23 18.69 11.64 -3.04
N ASP A 24 19.01 12.24 -1.89
CA ASP A 24 19.34 11.56 -0.64
C ASP A 24 18.13 10.91 0.06
N ALA A 25 16.92 11.37 -0.29
CA ALA A 25 15.66 10.86 0.23
C ALA A 25 14.89 10.01 -0.80
N ALA A 26 15.40 9.91 -2.03
CA ALA A 26 14.81 9.09 -3.07
C ALA A 26 14.95 7.59 -2.74
N TRP A 27 13.94 6.80 -3.11
CA TRP A 27 14.00 5.36 -2.90
C TRP A 27 15.10 4.71 -3.74
N ASN A 28 15.81 3.78 -3.13
CA ASN A 28 16.77 2.91 -3.82
C ASN A 28 16.06 1.65 -4.37
N THR A 29 16.79 0.80 -5.09
CA THR A 29 16.23 -0.41 -5.73
C THR A 29 15.59 -1.38 -4.72
N GLU A 30 16.18 -1.56 -3.54
CA GLU A 30 15.62 -2.45 -2.50
C GLU A 30 14.36 -1.84 -1.88
N ASP A 31 14.34 -0.52 -1.68
CA ASP A 31 13.14 0.18 -1.23
C ASP A 31 11.98 -0.05 -2.22
N PHE A 32 12.22 0.04 -3.53
CA PHE A 32 11.19 -0.24 -4.54
C PHE A 32 10.66 -1.66 -4.47
N LYS A 33 11.52 -2.67 -4.24
CA LYS A 33 11.06 -4.06 -4.08
C LYS A 33 10.15 -4.20 -2.87
N LEU A 34 10.52 -3.63 -1.72
CA LEU A 34 9.70 -3.66 -0.51
C LEU A 34 8.36 -2.91 -0.71
N LYS A 35 8.40 -1.75 -1.37
CA LYS A 35 7.21 -0.97 -1.69
C LYS A 35 6.29 -1.71 -2.67
N PHE A 36 6.85 -2.40 -3.65
CA PHE A 36 6.10 -3.23 -4.58
C PHE A 36 5.39 -4.38 -3.86
N VAL A 37 6.09 -5.11 -2.99
CA VAL A 37 5.48 -6.20 -2.20
C VAL A 37 4.36 -5.67 -1.31
N SER A 38 4.59 -4.55 -0.61
CA SER A 38 3.56 -3.89 0.19
C SER A 38 2.34 -3.51 -0.66
N PHE A 39 2.55 -2.86 -1.81
CA PHE A 39 1.46 -2.48 -2.70
C PHE A 39 0.69 -3.69 -3.23
N ASN A 40 1.40 -4.72 -3.69
CA ASN A 40 0.80 -5.91 -4.27
C ASN A 40 0.09 -6.79 -3.23
N THR A 41 0.44 -6.64 -1.95
CA THR A 41 -0.29 -7.27 -0.84
C THR A 41 -1.62 -6.56 -0.60
N ASP A 42 -1.62 -5.21 -0.64
CA ASP A 42 -2.79 -4.40 -0.39
C ASP A 42 -3.76 -4.34 -1.58
N PHE A 43 -3.24 -4.46 -2.81
CA PHE A 43 -3.97 -4.30 -4.07
C PHE A 43 -3.54 -5.32 -5.14
N PRO A 44 -3.61 -6.63 -4.87
CA PRO A 44 -3.15 -7.68 -5.80
C PRO A 44 -3.91 -7.67 -7.13
N GLU A 45 -5.14 -7.15 -7.15
CA GLU A 45 -6.00 -7.09 -8.34
C GLU A 45 -5.63 -5.95 -9.30
N VAL A 46 -4.79 -4.99 -8.91
CA VAL A 46 -4.49 -3.82 -9.75
C VAL A 46 -3.54 -4.21 -10.88
N SER A 47 -3.90 -3.81 -12.10
CA SER A 47 -3.09 -4.04 -13.30
C SER A 47 -2.12 -2.89 -13.58
N THR A 48 -1.09 -3.14 -14.39
CA THR A 48 -0.14 -2.11 -14.85
C THR A 48 -0.83 -0.86 -15.42
N PRO A 49 -1.79 -0.95 -16.36
CA PRO A 49 -2.46 0.24 -16.90
C PRO A 49 -3.22 1.04 -15.83
N GLN A 50 -3.89 0.35 -14.90
CA GLN A 50 -4.63 0.99 -13.82
C GLN A 50 -3.70 1.72 -12.84
N PHE A 51 -2.57 1.10 -12.48
CA PHE A 51 -1.59 1.72 -11.60
C PHE A 51 -0.97 2.97 -12.21
N LEU A 52 -0.50 2.90 -13.45
CA LEU A 52 0.10 4.04 -14.14
C LEU A 52 -0.90 5.19 -14.32
N TRP A 53 -2.14 4.88 -14.70
CA TRP A 53 -3.20 5.88 -14.79
C TRP A 53 -3.50 6.53 -13.44
N ALA A 54 -3.53 5.75 -12.36
CA ALA A 54 -3.72 6.29 -11.02
C ALA A 54 -2.58 7.24 -10.61
N CYS A 55 -1.33 6.92 -10.95
CA CYS A 55 -0.19 7.82 -10.77
C CYS A 55 -0.37 9.13 -11.55
N GLU A 56 -0.79 9.06 -12.81
CA GLU A 56 -1.03 10.27 -13.63
C GLU A 56 -2.16 11.12 -13.06
N ARG A 57 -3.28 10.52 -12.67
CA ARG A 57 -4.40 11.24 -12.06
C ARG A 57 -4.00 11.92 -10.75
N TRP A 58 -3.18 11.25 -9.94
CA TRP A 58 -2.66 11.86 -8.73
C TRP A 58 -1.78 13.07 -9.05
N ILE A 59 -0.86 12.95 -10.01
CA ILE A 59 0.02 14.05 -10.45
C ILE A 59 -0.80 15.24 -10.99
N GLN A 60 -1.82 14.98 -11.81
CA GLN A 60 -2.69 16.02 -12.36
C GLN A 60 -3.51 16.76 -11.29
N GLY A 61 -3.91 16.04 -10.23
CA GLY A 61 -4.65 16.61 -9.11
C GLY A 61 -3.76 17.20 -8.00
N ALA A 62 -2.44 17.03 -8.07
CA ALA A 62 -1.52 17.49 -7.05
C ALA A 62 -1.27 19.00 -7.21
N THR A 63 -1.91 19.80 -6.36
CA THR A 63 -1.74 21.26 -6.33
C THR A 63 -0.96 21.67 -5.07
N GLY A 64 0.16 22.38 -5.22
CA GLY A 64 0.91 22.98 -4.11
C GLY A 64 2.42 22.80 -4.21
N GLU A 65 3.18 23.59 -3.43
CA GLU A 65 4.65 23.60 -3.45
C GLU A 65 5.28 22.48 -2.61
N PHE A 66 4.58 21.95 -1.61
CA PHE A 66 5.10 20.97 -0.66
C PHE A 66 4.28 19.69 -0.66
N LEU A 67 4.50 18.85 -1.68
CA LEU A 67 3.82 17.58 -1.83
C LEU A 67 4.62 16.44 -1.19
N ARG A 68 3.91 15.52 -0.54
CA ARG A 68 4.45 14.26 -0.06
C ARG A 68 4.02 13.13 -0.98
N PHE A 69 4.81 12.06 -1.01
CA PHE A 69 4.42 10.85 -1.71
C PHE A 69 3.08 10.33 -1.16
N PRO A 70 2.08 9.99 -2.01
CA PRO A 70 0.78 9.55 -1.55
C PRO A 70 0.81 8.18 -0.88
N THR A 71 -0.08 7.95 0.07
CA THR A 71 -0.36 6.58 0.53
C THR A 71 -1.00 5.77 -0.59
N TRP A 72 -0.86 4.44 -0.56
CA TRP A 72 -1.48 3.56 -1.56
C TRP A 72 -2.99 3.78 -1.67
N ASN A 73 -3.68 3.91 -0.53
CA ASN A 73 -5.10 4.24 -0.50
C ASN A 73 -5.40 5.55 -1.25
N LYS A 74 -4.66 6.63 -0.99
CA LYS A 74 -4.87 7.91 -1.70
C LYS A 74 -4.60 7.79 -3.19
N LEU A 75 -3.58 7.02 -3.57
CA LEU A 75 -3.25 6.76 -4.97
C LEU A 75 -4.38 6.00 -5.69
N MET A 76 -5.06 5.08 -4.99
CA MET A 76 -6.09 4.21 -5.57
C MET A 76 -7.51 4.81 -5.60
N VAL A 77 -7.76 5.96 -4.95
CA VAL A 77 -9.04 6.69 -4.98
C VAL A 77 -9.65 6.84 -6.39
N PRO A 78 -8.87 7.12 -7.46
CA PRO A 78 -9.43 7.24 -8.80
C PRO A 78 -10.07 5.94 -9.32
N LEU A 79 -9.58 4.78 -8.89
CA LEU A 79 -9.97 3.47 -9.41
C LEU A 79 -11.16 2.83 -8.68
N TYR A 80 -11.26 3.04 -7.37
CA TYR A 80 -12.26 2.37 -6.53
C TYR A 80 -13.41 3.27 -6.14
N ARG A 81 -14.57 2.67 -5.86
CA ARG A 81 -15.63 3.37 -5.15
C ARG A 81 -15.10 3.80 -3.79
N CYS A 82 -15.45 5.02 -3.38
CA CYS A 82 -14.89 5.61 -2.17
C CYS A 82 -15.99 5.93 -1.16
N ARG A 83 -15.63 5.85 0.12
CA ARG A 83 -16.38 6.43 1.24
C ARG A 83 -15.49 7.47 1.88
N ASP A 84 -15.95 8.72 1.95
CA ASP A 84 -15.22 9.83 2.58
C ASP A 84 -13.78 10.01 2.04
N GLY A 85 -13.58 9.78 0.73
CA GLY A 85 -12.27 9.90 0.07
C GLY A 85 -11.31 8.72 0.31
N ILE A 86 -11.79 7.62 0.90
CA ILE A 86 -11.02 6.38 1.11
C ILE A 86 -11.53 5.31 0.14
N PRO A 87 -10.64 4.63 -0.62
CA PRO A 87 -11.06 3.57 -1.54
C PRO A 87 -11.59 2.35 -0.78
N MET A 88 -12.78 1.90 -1.15
CA MET A 88 -13.46 0.75 -0.56
C MET A 88 -13.31 -0.46 -1.49
N ARG A 89 -12.24 -1.25 -1.33
CA ARG A 89 -11.98 -2.44 -2.16
C ARG A 89 -13.16 -3.42 -2.20
N ALA A 90 -13.84 -3.61 -1.07
CA ALA A 90 -15.02 -4.49 -0.95
C ALA A 90 -16.24 -4.00 -1.75
N TRP A 91 -16.26 -2.73 -2.17
CA TRP A 91 -17.30 -2.17 -3.04
C TRP A 91 -16.92 -2.26 -4.52
N GLY A 92 -15.67 -2.62 -4.81
CA GLY A 92 -15.12 -2.78 -6.15
C GLY A 92 -14.72 -1.48 -6.84
N PHE A 93 -14.38 -1.64 -8.11
CA PHE A 93 -13.96 -0.56 -9.00
C PHE A 93 -15.14 0.38 -9.33
N LYS A 94 -14.83 1.60 -9.75
CA LYS A 94 -15.85 2.51 -10.27
C LYS A 94 -16.35 2.04 -11.63
N GLU A 95 -17.61 2.33 -11.92
CA GLU A 95 -18.27 1.95 -13.16
C GLU A 95 -17.86 2.85 -14.34
N ASP A 96 -17.50 4.10 -14.03
CA ASP A 96 -17.15 5.17 -14.98
C ASP A 96 -15.69 5.16 -15.44
N LEU A 97 -14.94 4.07 -15.16
CA LEU A 97 -13.56 3.96 -15.63
C LEU A 97 -13.49 3.91 -17.16
N PRO A 98 -12.45 4.52 -17.78
CA PRO A 98 -12.16 4.34 -19.19
C PRO A 98 -12.15 2.86 -19.60
N ARG A 99 -12.62 2.54 -20.81
CA ARG A 99 -12.76 1.15 -21.29
C ARG A 99 -11.48 0.33 -21.15
N CYS A 100 -10.31 0.94 -21.38
CA CYS A 100 -9.01 0.28 -21.24
C CYS A 100 -8.59 -0.02 -19.79
N LEU A 101 -9.32 0.53 -18.80
CA LEU A 101 -9.06 0.38 -17.36
C LEU A 101 -10.15 -0.42 -16.63
N GLN A 102 -11.18 -0.85 -17.36
CA GLN A 102 -12.26 -1.65 -16.80
C GLN A 102 -11.69 -2.97 -16.24
N PRO A 103 -12.11 -3.39 -15.02
CA PRO A 103 -11.60 -4.58 -14.40
C PRO A 103 -12.04 -5.84 -15.14
N THR A 104 -11.13 -6.78 -15.29
CA THR A 104 -11.42 -8.11 -15.82
C THR A 104 -12.17 -8.96 -14.79
N ARG A 105 -12.84 -10.03 -15.24
CA ARG A 105 -13.50 -11.00 -14.34
C ARG A 105 -12.54 -11.57 -13.29
N GLN A 106 -11.28 -11.81 -13.66
CA GLN A 106 -10.26 -12.31 -12.75
C GLN A 106 -9.97 -11.30 -11.63
N GLN A 107 -9.84 -10.01 -11.96
CA GLN A 107 -9.59 -8.96 -10.97
C GLN A 107 -10.78 -8.78 -10.02
N LEU A 108 -12.01 -8.88 -10.53
CA LEU A 108 -13.21 -8.83 -9.71
C LEU A 108 -13.29 -10.00 -8.72
N ALA A 109 -12.83 -11.19 -9.10
CA ALA A 109 -12.78 -12.36 -8.23
C ALA A 109 -11.71 -12.25 -7.12
N MET A 110 -10.73 -11.36 -7.27
CA MET A 110 -9.68 -11.10 -6.28
C MET A 110 -10.09 -10.04 -5.24
N LEU A 111 -11.23 -9.37 -5.44
CA LEU A 111 -11.72 -8.39 -4.48
C LEU A 111 -12.14 -9.07 -3.17
N PRO A 112 -11.90 -8.44 -2.02
CA PRO A 112 -12.37 -8.98 -0.76
C PRO A 112 -13.89 -9.10 -0.79
N SER A 113 -14.40 -10.23 -0.31
CA SER A 113 -15.84 -10.47 -0.15
C SER A 113 -16.46 -9.27 0.57
N ARG A 114 -17.51 -8.69 0.00
CA ARG A 114 -18.25 -7.60 0.63
C ARG A 114 -18.62 -8.08 2.05
N PRO A 115 -18.28 -7.34 3.12
CA PRO A 115 -18.88 -7.66 4.41
C PRO A 115 -20.40 -7.67 4.19
N PRO A 116 -21.14 -8.66 4.74
CA PRO A 116 -22.59 -8.65 4.66
C PRO A 116 -23.05 -7.26 5.09
N SER A 117 -23.92 -6.68 4.26
CA SER A 117 -24.44 -5.32 4.35
C SER A 117 -24.45 -4.78 5.78
N LEU A 118 -23.87 -3.59 5.97
CA LEU A 118 -24.14 -2.76 7.14
C LEU A 118 -25.65 -2.80 7.40
N PRO A 119 -26.09 -2.99 8.66
CA PRO A 119 -27.50 -2.96 8.98
C PRO A 119 -28.10 -1.64 8.47
N PRO A 120 -29.37 -1.65 8.02
CA PRO A 120 -30.02 -0.44 7.52
C PRO A 120 -29.89 0.70 8.54
N ALA A 121 -29.64 1.91 8.04
CA ALA A 121 -29.54 3.11 8.85
C ALA A 121 -30.82 3.25 9.71
N GLY A 122 -30.69 3.02 11.02
CA GLY A 122 -31.81 2.99 11.96
C GLY A 122 -31.66 2.04 13.15
N ALA A 123 -30.68 1.13 13.16
CA ALA A 123 -30.38 0.33 14.35
C ALA A 123 -29.32 1.04 15.21
N GLU A 124 -29.74 2.00 16.03
CA GLU A 124 -28.95 2.48 17.17
C GLU A 124 -28.88 1.37 18.22
N ASP A 125 -27.91 0.46 18.08
CA ASP A 125 -27.55 -0.48 19.14
C ASP A 125 -26.04 -0.34 19.42
N PRO A 126 -25.64 0.32 20.52
CA PRO A 126 -24.23 0.59 20.84
C PRO A 126 -23.45 -0.69 21.24
N ALA A 127 -24.08 -1.87 21.22
CA ALA A 127 -23.44 -3.14 21.52
C ALA A 127 -22.80 -3.85 20.31
N ALA A 128 -23.03 -3.42 19.07
CA ALA A 128 -22.57 -4.14 17.87
C ALA A 128 -21.07 -3.95 17.52
N TYR A 129 -20.34 -3.08 18.24
CA TYR A 129 -18.91 -2.83 18.01
C TYR A 129 -17.95 -3.47 19.02
N SER A 130 -18.47 -4.32 19.91
CA SER A 130 -17.64 -5.01 20.91
C SER A 130 -17.86 -6.51 20.83
N LEU A 131 -17.09 -7.21 19.99
CA LEU A 131 -16.73 -8.64 20.14
C LEU A 131 -15.83 -9.13 18.98
N VAL A 132 -14.54 -8.74 19.01
CA VAL A 132 -13.45 -9.68 18.68
C VAL A 132 -12.47 -9.64 19.84
N ALA A 133 -12.98 -9.91 21.04
CA ALA A 133 -12.19 -10.26 22.20
C ALA A 133 -13.03 -11.19 23.08
N ALA A 134 -12.54 -12.43 23.20
CA ALA A 134 -12.92 -13.43 24.19
C ALA A 134 -14.40 -13.90 24.21
N GLY A 135 -14.64 -15.07 23.60
CA GLY A 135 -15.84 -15.87 23.81
C GLY A 135 -15.53 -17.32 23.48
N SER A 136 -15.33 -18.10 24.53
CA SER A 136 -15.00 -19.53 24.58
C SER A 136 -15.87 -20.41 23.69
N ASP A 137 -15.26 -21.14 22.76
CA ASP A 137 -15.57 -22.55 22.48
C ASP A 137 -14.45 -23.20 21.65
N GLY A 138 -13.50 -23.81 22.36
CA GLY A 138 -12.90 -25.12 22.08
C GLY A 138 -12.39 -25.55 20.70
N ARG A 139 -12.29 -24.70 19.66
CA ARG A 139 -11.69 -25.08 18.38
C ARG A 139 -10.82 -23.98 17.79
N GLN A 140 -9.51 -24.12 18.00
CA GLN A 140 -8.48 -23.41 17.22
C GLN A 140 -8.67 -23.72 15.73
N LEU A 141 -9.04 -22.72 14.94
CA LEU A 141 -9.13 -22.79 13.46
C LEU A 141 -7.96 -22.04 12.79
N LEU A 142 -6.81 -21.98 13.44
CA LEU A 142 -5.55 -21.55 12.84
C LEU A 142 -4.45 -22.52 13.31
N PRO A 143 -3.63 -23.11 12.42
CA PRO A 143 -2.39 -23.73 12.87
C PRO A 143 -1.56 -22.63 13.53
N ALA A 144 -1.03 -22.91 14.72
CA ALA A 144 -0.08 -22.03 15.38
C ALA A 144 1.06 -21.79 14.40
N ALA A 145 1.11 -20.60 13.79
CA ALA A 145 2.27 -20.20 13.04
C ALA A 145 3.41 -20.19 14.05
N GLU A 146 4.35 -21.11 13.90
CA GLU A 146 5.65 -21.00 14.54
C GLU A 146 6.20 -19.64 14.13
N VAL A 147 6.18 -18.72 15.09
CA VAL A 147 6.87 -17.45 15.03
C VAL A 147 8.34 -17.82 14.92
N SER A 148 8.79 -18.01 13.68
CA SER A 148 10.20 -18.04 13.34
C SER A 148 10.76 -16.73 13.87
N ARG A 149 11.54 -16.85 14.95
CA ARG A 149 11.99 -15.78 15.84
C ARG A 149 12.53 -14.61 15.02
N GLY A 150 11.67 -13.61 14.81
CA GLY A 150 12.11 -12.30 14.37
C GLY A 150 13.11 -11.75 15.38
N LEU A 151 14.10 -11.02 14.89
CA LEU A 151 15.10 -10.35 15.73
C LEU A 151 14.40 -9.61 16.87
N THR A 152 14.86 -9.82 18.10
CA THR A 152 14.29 -9.12 19.26
C THR A 152 14.45 -7.61 19.10
N ALA A 153 13.64 -6.82 19.80
CA ALA A 153 13.71 -5.35 19.73
C ALA A 153 15.12 -4.80 20.00
N GLU A 154 15.92 -5.52 20.79
CA GLU A 154 17.30 -5.18 21.11
C GLU A 154 18.25 -5.47 19.95
N GLN A 155 18.10 -6.62 19.28
CA GLN A 155 18.84 -6.97 18.07
C GLN A 155 18.50 -6.01 16.91
N TRP A 156 17.26 -5.55 16.82
CA TRP A 156 16.85 -4.53 15.85
C TRP A 156 17.55 -3.18 16.08
N ARG A 157 17.66 -2.74 17.33
CA ARG A 157 18.38 -1.51 17.68
C ARG A 157 19.87 -1.61 17.34
N GLN A 158 20.46 -2.79 17.55
CA GLN A 158 21.86 -3.04 17.21
C GLN A 158 22.09 -3.02 15.70
N HIS A 159 21.24 -3.71 14.93
CA HIS A 159 21.30 -3.71 13.47
C HIS A 159 21.14 -2.31 12.88
N LEU A 160 20.23 -1.48 13.42
CA LEU A 160 20.07 -0.08 12.99
C LEU A 160 21.30 0.78 13.30
N ARG A 161 22.02 0.52 14.40
CA ARG A 161 23.27 1.23 14.74
C ARG A 161 24.41 0.83 13.80
N GLU A 162 24.53 -0.45 13.47
CA GLU A 162 25.54 -0.96 12.53
C GLU A 162 25.33 -0.37 11.13
N GLN A 163 24.08 -0.36 10.64
CA GLN A 163 23.72 0.28 9.38
C GLN A 163 24.03 1.80 9.36
N ALA A 164 23.81 2.49 10.49
CA ALA A 164 24.16 3.90 10.61
C ALA A 164 25.68 4.15 10.61
N GLN A 165 26.49 3.22 11.15
CA GLN A 165 27.95 3.31 11.12
C GLN A 165 28.52 3.03 9.73
N LEU A 166 28.01 2.02 9.03
CA LEU A 166 28.38 1.73 7.64
C LEU A 166 28.10 2.92 6.71
N ARG A 167 26.96 3.58 6.89
CA ARG A 167 26.63 4.82 6.16
C ARG A 167 27.57 5.98 6.46
N LYS A 168 28.09 6.09 7.69
CA LYS A 168 29.08 7.11 8.06
C LYS A 168 30.46 6.81 7.48
N GLN A 169 30.86 5.54 7.42
CA GLN A 169 32.12 5.13 6.81
C GLN A 169 32.10 5.29 5.29
N ALA A 170 31.00 4.95 4.62
CA ALA A 170 30.83 5.20 3.19
C ALA A 170 30.92 6.70 2.84
N LYS A 171 30.39 7.58 3.69
CA LYS A 171 30.53 9.04 3.54
C LYS A 171 31.94 9.57 3.82
N ARG A 172 32.76 8.87 4.61
CA ARG A 172 34.17 9.22 4.85
C ARG A 172 35.10 8.71 3.76
N GLY A 173 34.83 7.54 3.19
CA GLY A 173 35.60 6.98 2.06
C GLY A 173 35.43 7.75 0.74
N SER A 174 34.33 8.50 0.58
CA SER A 174 34.11 9.36 -0.59
C SER A 174 34.73 10.76 -0.46
N ARG A 175 35.48 11.03 0.62
CA ARG A 175 36.09 12.33 0.92
C ARG A 175 37.53 12.13 1.40
N ALA A 176 38.35 11.52 0.56
CA ALA A 176 39.81 11.60 0.60
C ALA A 176 40.29 11.99 -0.81
N PRO A 177 41.34 12.84 -0.91
CA PRO A 177 41.64 13.67 -2.08
C PRO A 177 42.06 12.90 -3.33
#